data_AF-A0A0L0VU33-F1
#
_entry.id   AF-A0A0L0VU33-F1
#
_cell.length_a   1.000
_cell.length_b   1.000
_cell.length_c   1.000
_cell.angle_alpha   90.00
_cell.angle_beta   90.00
_cell.angle_gamma   90.00
#
_symmetry.space_group_name_H-M   'P 1'
#
loop_
_entity.id
_entity.type
_entity.pdbx_description
1 polymer ?
#
loop_
_entity_poly.entity_id
_entity_poly.type
_entity_poly.pdbx_seq_one_letter_code
_entity_poly.pdbx_strand_id
1 'polypeptide(L)'
;MISSSVRLAGHVHKPLIRFLGKRVYDSPAPPATSHPLAPEDIKSKFSDFINLQKNPQSSPTSSSSSSSSSPSSNQSKERVFWYDDISQLPWSYNPLSSAEIELINGGGVIR
;
A
#
# COMPACT_ATOMS: atom_id res chain seq x y z
N MET A 1 -9.14 53.86 26.02
CA MET A 1 -8.15 52.88 25.55
C MET A 1 -8.83 51.51 25.53
N ILE A 2 -9.28 51.05 24.36
CA ILE A 2 -10.08 49.82 24.25
C ILE A 2 -9.10 48.67 23.98
N SER A 3 -8.90 47.83 25.00
CA SER A 3 -8.01 46.67 24.95
C SER A 3 -8.59 45.61 24.01
N SER A 4 -7.86 45.27 22.96
CA SER A 4 -8.24 44.25 21.97
C SER A 4 -8.12 42.85 22.58
N SER A 5 -9.25 42.20 22.82
CA SER A 5 -9.33 40.80 23.27
C SER A 5 -8.85 39.87 22.15
N VAL A 6 -7.63 39.32 22.31
CA VAL A 6 -7.11 38.26 21.46
C VAL A 6 -7.84 36.96 21.83
N ARG A 7 -8.87 36.60 21.06
CA ARG A 7 -9.47 35.27 21.14
C ARG A 7 -8.50 34.27 20.52
N LEU A 8 -7.69 33.62 21.36
CA LEU A 8 -6.82 32.52 20.95
C LEU A 8 -7.68 31.39 20.38
N ALA A 9 -7.67 31.25 19.07
CA ALA A 9 -8.42 30.25 18.33
C ALA A 9 -7.73 28.87 18.42
N GLY A 10 -7.59 28.34 19.65
CA GLY A 10 -6.99 27.02 19.91
C GLY A 10 -7.79 25.83 19.32
N HIS A 11 -8.91 26.11 18.67
CA HIS A 11 -9.77 25.13 17.99
C HIS A 11 -9.52 25.05 16.47
N VAL A 12 -8.83 26.01 15.87
CA VAL A 12 -8.69 26.09 14.39
C VAL A 12 -7.74 25.02 13.83
N HIS A 13 -6.85 24.47 14.66
CA HIS A 13 -5.84 23.47 14.25
C HIS A 13 -6.04 22.09 14.87
N LYS A 14 -7.22 21.78 15.41
CA LYS A 14 -7.51 20.43 15.92
C LYS A 14 -8.01 19.54 14.76
N PRO A 15 -7.29 18.48 14.37
CA PRO A 15 -7.79 17.57 13.34
C PRO A 15 -9.08 16.90 13.84
N LEU A 16 -10.12 16.91 13.00
CA LEU A 16 -11.41 16.28 13.32
C LEU A 16 -11.29 14.75 13.45
N ILE A 17 -10.27 14.16 12.82
CA ILE A 17 -9.99 12.74 12.88
C ILE A 17 -8.94 12.49 13.96
N ARG A 18 -9.34 11.77 15.01
CA ARG A 18 -8.45 11.29 16.06
C ARG A 18 -8.06 9.86 15.76
N PHE A 19 -6.81 9.64 15.39
CA PHE A 19 -6.29 8.28 15.26
C PHE A 19 -6.29 7.60 16.63
N LEU A 20 -7.10 6.56 16.81
CA LEU A 20 -7.30 5.81 18.07
C LEU A 20 -6.07 4.97 18.50
N GLY A 21 -4.86 5.32 18.03
CA GLY A 21 -3.66 4.53 18.25
C GLY A 21 -3.66 3.18 17.51
N LYS A 22 -2.68 2.32 17.82
CA LYS A 22 -2.60 0.96 17.31
C LYS A 22 -3.70 0.12 17.97
N ARG A 23 -4.59 -0.48 17.18
CA ARG A 23 -5.56 -1.45 17.68
C ARG A 23 -4.80 -2.66 18.22
N VAL A 24 -4.89 -2.89 19.53
CA VAL A 24 -4.46 -4.13 20.17
C VAL A 24 -5.64 -5.08 20.08
N TYR A 25 -5.45 -6.22 19.42
CA TYR A 25 -6.43 -7.29 19.43
C TYR A 25 -6.17 -8.15 20.68
N ASP A 26 -7.22 -8.44 21.46
CA ASP A 26 -7.10 -9.24 22.69
C ASP A 26 -6.70 -10.70 22.42
N SER A 27 -6.85 -11.14 21.17
CA SER A 27 -6.52 -12.49 20.74
C SER A 27 -5.16 -12.53 20.00
N PRO A 28 -4.27 -13.47 20.35
CA PRO A 28 -3.06 -13.70 19.57
C PRO A 28 -3.43 -14.13 18.16
N ALA A 29 -2.77 -13.54 17.17
CA ALA A 29 -2.97 -13.92 15.77
C ALA A 29 -2.65 -15.41 15.58
N PRO A 30 -3.43 -16.13 14.74
CA PRO A 30 -3.15 -17.53 14.46
C PRO A 30 -1.76 -17.70 13.84
N PRO A 31 -1.11 -18.86 14.02
CA PRO A 31 0.19 -19.12 13.43
C PRO A 31 0.11 -19.01 11.91
N ALA A 32 1.09 -18.32 11.31
CA ALA A 32 1.21 -18.27 9.86
C ALA A 32 1.49 -19.68 9.31
N THR A 33 0.63 -20.15 8.40
CA THR A 33 0.73 -21.46 7.75
C THR A 33 0.88 -21.30 6.24
N SER A 34 1.50 -22.29 5.59
CA SER A 34 1.63 -22.29 4.13
C SER A 34 0.25 -22.47 3.47
N HIS A 35 0.03 -21.81 2.34
CA HIS A 35 -1.24 -21.90 1.63
C HIS A 35 -1.44 -23.31 1.04
N PRO A 36 -2.63 -23.92 1.17
CA PRO A 36 -2.86 -25.31 0.73
C PRO A 36 -2.68 -25.50 -0.78
N LEU A 37 -2.95 -24.48 -1.58
CA LEU A 37 -2.77 -24.49 -3.04
C LEU A 37 -1.42 -23.92 -3.51
N ALA A 38 -0.48 -23.66 -2.60
CA ALA A 38 0.84 -23.21 -3.02
C ALA A 38 1.59 -24.33 -3.80
N PRO A 39 2.39 -23.97 -4.82
CA PRO A 39 3.35 -24.86 -5.45
C PRO A 39 4.27 -25.53 -4.40
N GLU A 40 4.69 -26.78 -4.65
CA GLU A 40 5.47 -27.56 -3.69
C GLU A 40 6.80 -26.90 -3.30
N ASP A 41 7.44 -26.22 -4.25
CA ASP A 41 8.69 -25.47 -4.03
C ASP A 41 8.54 -24.35 -2.99
N ILE A 42 7.37 -23.73 -2.91
CA ILE A 42 7.08 -22.63 -2.00
C ILE A 42 6.65 -23.19 -0.63
N LYS A 43 5.92 -24.31 -0.62
CA LYS A 43 5.54 -25.00 0.62
C LYS A 43 6.76 -25.46 1.41
N SER A 44 7.78 -26.01 0.73
CA SER A 44 9.00 -26.50 1.38
C SER A 44 9.85 -25.38 1.99
N LYS A 45 9.90 -24.21 1.35
CA LYS A 45 10.69 -23.05 1.81
C LYS A 45 9.97 -22.14 2.81
N PHE A 46 8.69 -22.40 3.10
CA PHE A 46 7.89 -21.54 3.96
C PHE A 46 8.42 -21.47 5.40
N SER A 47 8.94 -22.57 5.94
CA SER A 47 9.56 -22.59 7.27
C SER A 47 10.76 -21.65 7.36
N ASP A 48 11.58 -21.63 6.32
CA ASP A 48 12.80 -20.83 6.26
C ASP A 48 12.46 -19.34 6.18
N PHE A 49 11.41 -19.00 5.42
CA PHE A 49 10.87 -17.64 5.37
C PHE A 49 10.40 -17.13 6.74
N ILE A 50 9.67 -17.97 7.50
CA ILE A 50 9.22 -17.59 8.86
C ILE A 50 10.41 -17.40 9.81
N ASN A 51 11.46 -18.20 9.67
CA ASN A 51 12.67 -18.05 10.48
C ASN A 51 13.42 -16.75 10.14
N LEU A 52 13.51 -16.39 8.86
CA LEU A 52 14.09 -15.13 8.40
C LEU A 52 13.31 -13.90 8.88
N GLN A 53 11.97 -13.97 8.90
CA GLN A 53 11.13 -12.88 9.44
C GLN A 53 11.34 -12.66 10.94
N LYS A 54 11.56 -13.74 11.71
CA LYS A 54 11.79 -13.66 13.16
C LYS A 54 13.18 -13.12 13.51
N ASN A 55 14.18 -13.39 12.68
CA ASN A 55 15.55 -12.94 12.88
C ASN A 55 16.15 -12.29 11.61
N PRO A 56 15.87 -11.00 11.36
CA PRO A 56 16.34 -10.32 10.16
C PRO A 56 17.86 -10.09 10.10
N GLN A 57 18.62 -10.48 11.15
CA GLN A 57 20.07 -10.28 11.24
C GLN A 57 20.89 -11.40 10.58
N SER A 58 20.29 -12.54 10.21
CA SER A 58 21.02 -13.68 9.62
C SER A 58 20.62 -13.91 8.16
N SER A 59 21.07 -13.05 7.26
CA SER A 59 21.04 -13.32 5.82
C SER A 59 22.36 -13.95 5.38
N PRO A 60 22.44 -15.27 5.09
CA PRO A 60 23.53 -15.80 4.30
C PRO A 60 23.32 -15.40 2.84
N THR A 61 24.23 -14.56 2.34
CA THR A 61 24.41 -14.33 0.90
C THR A 61 24.62 -15.69 0.22
N SER A 62 23.65 -16.14 -0.57
CA SER A 62 23.80 -17.29 -1.45
C SER A 62 23.73 -16.77 -2.88
N SER A 63 24.91 -16.41 -3.36
CA SER A 63 25.25 -16.11 -4.73
C SER A 63 24.85 -17.28 -5.65
N SER A 64 23.90 -17.04 -6.55
CA SER A 64 23.90 -17.69 -7.86
C SER A 64 24.13 -16.60 -8.91
N SER A 65 25.28 -16.72 -9.55
CA SER A 65 25.82 -15.84 -10.56
C SER A 65 25.05 -16.00 -11.88
N SER A 66 24.39 -14.94 -12.34
CA SER A 66 24.27 -14.65 -13.76
C SER A 66 24.55 -13.16 -13.96
N SER A 67 25.72 -12.91 -14.52
CA SER A 67 26.29 -11.61 -14.87
C SER A 67 25.35 -10.79 -15.77
N SER A 68 24.91 -9.63 -15.29
CA SER A 68 24.86 -8.44 -16.14
C SER A 68 25.27 -7.23 -15.29
N SER A 69 26.35 -6.60 -15.72
CA SER A 69 26.99 -5.45 -15.11
C SER A 69 26.13 -4.20 -15.23
N SER A 70 25.87 -3.50 -14.11
CA SER A 70 25.72 -2.04 -14.05
C SER A 70 25.74 -1.56 -12.59
N PRO A 71 26.28 -0.37 -12.30
CA PRO A 71 26.84 -0.06 -11.00
C PRO A 71 25.79 0.33 -9.97
N SER A 72 26.11 0.00 -8.73
CA SER A 72 25.47 0.53 -7.53
C SER A 72 25.61 2.04 -7.48
N SER A 73 24.50 2.76 -7.60
CA SER A 73 24.29 4.03 -6.91
C SER A 73 22.81 4.23 -6.56
N ASN A 74 22.57 4.35 -5.26
CA ASN A 74 21.63 5.28 -4.64
C ASN A 74 20.33 5.61 -5.39
N GLN A 75 19.23 5.14 -4.82
CA GLN A 75 17.84 5.57 -5.02
C GLN A 75 17.23 5.28 -6.39
N SER A 76 16.33 4.29 -6.45
CA SER A 76 15.23 4.32 -7.41
C SER A 76 13.91 4.15 -6.68
N LYS A 77 13.35 5.31 -6.35
CA LYS A 77 11.92 5.64 -6.34
C LYS A 77 11.10 4.52 -7.00
N GLU A 78 10.12 4.03 -6.26
CA GLU A 78 8.99 3.25 -6.76
C GLU A 78 8.66 3.69 -8.20
N ARG A 79 8.81 2.78 -9.18
CA ARG A 79 8.36 3.03 -10.55
C ARG A 79 6.84 2.96 -10.56
N VAL A 80 6.20 4.01 -10.04
CA VAL A 80 4.78 4.26 -10.29
C VAL A 80 4.71 4.65 -11.76
N PHE A 81 4.20 3.73 -12.58
CA PHE A 81 3.91 3.99 -13.97
C PHE A 81 2.61 4.78 -14.04
N TRP A 82 2.73 6.07 -14.33
CA TRP A 82 1.60 6.91 -14.69
C TRP A 82 1.40 6.82 -16.20
N TYR A 83 0.16 6.62 -16.61
CA TYR A 83 -0.24 6.63 -18.02
C TYR A 83 -1.11 7.86 -18.23
N ASP A 84 -0.73 8.70 -19.20
CA ASP A 84 -1.52 9.90 -19.54
C ASP A 84 -2.78 9.53 -20.33
N ASP A 85 -2.74 8.40 -21.05
CA ASP A 85 -3.84 7.94 -21.88
C ASP A 85 -4.20 6.47 -21.60
N ILE A 86 -5.50 6.18 -21.66
CA ILE A 86 -6.09 4.87 -21.38
C ILE A 86 -5.57 3.82 -22.38
N SER A 87 -5.27 4.24 -23.61
CA SER A 87 -4.72 3.39 -24.66
C SER A 87 -3.36 2.76 -24.33
N GLN A 88 -2.63 3.34 -23.37
CA GLN A 88 -1.30 2.90 -22.97
C GLN A 88 -1.33 1.85 -21.85
N LEU A 89 -2.52 1.55 -21.31
CA LEU A 89 -2.68 0.58 -20.24
C LEU A 89 -2.38 -0.83 -20.76
N PRO A 90 -1.64 -1.65 -20.00
CA PRO A 90 -1.32 -3.02 -20.40
C PRO A 90 -2.53 -3.97 -20.28
N TRP A 91 -3.68 -3.49 -19.81
CA TRP A 91 -4.93 -4.23 -19.73
C TRP A 91 -6.02 -3.51 -20.53
N SER A 92 -6.97 -4.27 -21.07
CA SER A 92 -8.12 -3.74 -21.77
C SER A 92 -9.02 -2.98 -20.78
N TYR A 93 -9.10 -1.66 -20.96
CA TYR A 93 -10.00 -0.79 -20.20
C TYR A 93 -11.10 -0.29 -21.13
N ASN A 94 -12.36 -0.43 -20.72
CA ASN A 94 -13.50 0.11 -21.46
C ASN A 94 -13.86 1.48 -20.89
N PRO A 95 -13.73 2.58 -21.65
CA PRO A 95 -14.11 3.90 -21.15
C PRO A 95 -15.62 3.96 -20.86
N LEU A 96 -15.96 4.63 -19.77
CA LEU A 96 -17.36 4.87 -19.39
C LEU A 96 -18.06 5.71 -20.46
N SER A 97 -19.29 5.34 -20.77
CA SER A 97 -20.17 6.13 -21.64
C SER A 97 -20.60 7.43 -20.95
N SER A 98 -21.00 8.44 -21.73
CA SER A 98 -21.47 9.72 -21.19
C SER A 98 -22.67 9.56 -20.26
N ALA A 99 -23.58 8.63 -20.58
CA ALA A 99 -24.75 8.34 -19.75
C ALA A 99 -24.35 7.74 -18.39
N GLU A 100 -23.35 6.86 -18.34
CA GLU A 100 -22.84 6.30 -17.09
C GLU A 100 -22.15 7.37 -16.24
N ILE A 101 -21.37 8.25 -16.87
CA ILE A 101 -20.72 9.37 -16.18
C ILE A 101 -21.77 10.31 -15.58
N GLU A 102 -22.82 10.63 -16.33
CA GLU A 102 -23.93 11.46 -15.84
C GLU A 102 -24.69 10.78 -14.71
N LEU A 103 -24.91 9.47 -14.77
CA LEU A 103 -25.59 8.72 -13.72
C LEU A 103 -24.78 8.71 -12.41
N ILE A 104 -23.46 8.54 -12.49
CA ILE A 104 -22.55 8.58 -11.35
C ILE A 104 -22.52 9.98 -10.74
N ASN A 105 -22.35 11.01 -11.58
CA ASN A 105 -22.29 12.40 -11.14
C ASN A 105 -23.64 12.92 -10.62
N GLY A 106 -24.73 12.45 -11.23
CA GLY A 106 -26.11 12.77 -10.88
C GLY A 106 -26.64 12.00 -9.68
N GLY A 107 -25.83 11.15 -9.05
CA GLY A 107 -26.19 10.43 -7.82
C GLY A 107 -27.28 9.38 -8.02
N GLY A 108 -27.42 8.82 -9.22
CA GLY A 108 -28.36 7.73 -9.49
C GLY A 108 -29.84 8.12 -9.44
N VAL A 109 -30.20 9.41 -9.49
CA VAL A 109 -31.59 9.83 -9.58
C VAL A 109 -32.10 9.60 -11.01
N ILE A 110 -32.58 8.39 -11.26
CA ILE A 110 -33.38 8.07 -12.44
C ILE A 110 -34.76 8.72 -12.20
N ARG A 111 -35.12 9.71 -13.01
CA ARG A 111 -36.45 10.34 -12.98
C ARG A 111 -37.38 9.65 -13.95
#